data_AF-A0A8T3USQ4-F1
#
_entry.id   AF-A0A8T3USQ4-F1
#
_cell.length_a   1.000
_cell.length_b   1.000
_cell.length_c   1.000
_cell.angle_alpha   90.00
_cell.angle_beta   90.00
_cell.angle_gamma   90.00
#
_symmetry.space_group_name_H-M   'P 1'
#
loop_
_entity.id
_entity.type
_entity.pdbx_description
1 polymer ?
#
loop_
_entity_poly.entity_id
_entity_poly.type
_entity_poly.pdbx_seq_one_letter_code
_entity_poly.pdbx_strand_id
1 'polypeptide(L)'
;NLLEKQMQNTEETFVEYDKVAPELAAEGIKDAALYSAFNTKTKPQILIENPMSPNMSLSDPQGLSEAVKKAREMFVEDAMKRGMSREEAFRLSQDLIGINLDTGHLNTFKQYENPQTGKPYEDKDIVNMAMSMKDLIKRYHLSDNMGDIDAHLPLGQGTTPTKKIYDELKAAGIDVPAIMEVFGGVGGLETGMIQSYQYMNAPIYGAVPYTSIPTYAAHPYSSIVGDYSAYSNLGLKNDFLGYGGFSGLFPALGGGYMSEGDKNKQGFSGVPMS
;
A
#
# COMPACT_ATOMS: atom_id res chain seq x y z
N ASN A 1 8.51 -23.69 42.43
CA ASN A 1 7.48 -24.74 42.45
C ASN A 1 6.04 -24.26 42.24
N LEU A 2 5.52 -23.22 42.92
CA LEU A 2 4.19 -22.64 42.58
C LEU A 2 4.27 -21.61 41.43
N LEU A 3 5.32 -20.78 41.43
CA LEU A 3 5.63 -19.84 40.34
C LEU A 3 5.95 -20.54 39.01
N GLU A 4 6.76 -21.61 39.03
CA GLU A 4 7.03 -22.41 37.83
C GLU A 4 5.77 -23.06 37.25
N LYS A 5 4.84 -23.52 38.10
CA LYS A 5 3.56 -24.07 37.67
C LYS A 5 2.61 -23.01 37.10
N GLN A 6 2.63 -21.80 37.65
CA GLN A 6 1.85 -20.68 37.11
C GLN A 6 2.43 -20.18 35.79
N MET A 7 3.75 -20.14 35.65
CA MET A 7 4.44 -19.78 34.41
C MET A 7 4.19 -20.82 33.29
N GLN A 8 4.23 -22.11 33.62
CA GLN A 8 3.86 -23.18 32.67
C GLN A 8 2.40 -23.08 32.21
N ASN A 9 1.46 -22.76 33.10
CA ASN A 9 0.05 -22.58 32.73
C ASN A 9 -0.20 -21.32 31.87
N THR A 10 0.58 -20.24 32.06
CA THR A 10 0.47 -19.03 31.24
C THR A 10 1.01 -19.24 29.82
N GLU A 11 2.06 -20.05 29.63
CA GLU A 11 2.59 -20.40 28.30
C GLU A 11 1.61 -21.26 27.47
N GLU A 12 0.79 -22.09 28.11
CA GLU A 12 -0.27 -22.84 27.42
C GLU A 12 -1.51 -21.99 27.06
N THR A 13 -1.68 -20.81 27.69
CA THR A 13 -2.87 -19.96 27.49
C THR A 13 -2.60 -18.77 26.55
N PHE A 14 -1.35 -18.33 26.42
CA PHE A 14 -0.97 -17.18 25.60
C PHE A 14 0.02 -17.60 24.51
N VAL A 15 -0.46 -17.65 23.27
CA VAL A 15 0.40 -17.80 22.09
C VAL A 15 0.79 -16.41 21.59
N GLU A 16 2.08 -16.20 21.38
CA GLU A 16 2.60 -14.99 20.76
C GLU A 16 1.95 -14.78 19.39
N TYR A 17 1.41 -13.58 19.15
CA TYR A 17 0.57 -13.32 17.98
C TYR A 17 1.33 -13.57 16.66
N ASP A 18 2.63 -13.28 16.58
CA ASP A 18 3.44 -13.54 15.38
C ASP A 18 3.54 -15.03 15.02
N LYS A 19 3.32 -15.94 15.98
CA LYS A 19 3.29 -17.40 15.72
C LYS A 19 1.98 -17.86 15.08
N VAL A 20 0.91 -17.07 15.17
CA VAL A 20 -0.41 -17.40 14.62
C VAL A 20 -0.84 -16.45 13.50
N ALA A 21 -0.24 -15.26 13.41
CA ALA A 21 -0.59 -14.23 12.45
C ALA A 21 -0.50 -14.72 10.99
N PRO A 22 0.55 -15.47 10.55
CA PRO A 22 0.58 -15.98 9.18
C PRO A 22 -0.60 -16.88 8.84
N GLU A 23 -1.06 -17.70 9.79
CA GLU A 23 -2.22 -18.58 9.57
C GLU A 23 -3.53 -17.80 9.48
N LEU A 24 -3.76 -16.90 10.43
CA LEU A 24 -4.98 -16.08 10.44
C LEU A 24 -5.06 -15.18 9.21
N ALA A 25 -3.94 -14.61 8.78
CA ALA A 25 -3.86 -13.85 7.55
C ALA A 25 -4.11 -14.75 6.34
N ALA A 26 -3.50 -15.94 6.29
CA ALA A 26 -3.71 -16.88 5.18
C ALA A 26 -5.18 -17.23 4.98
N GLU A 27 -5.92 -17.47 6.07
CA GLU A 27 -7.37 -17.71 6.04
C GLU A 27 -8.13 -16.53 5.41
N GLY A 28 -7.89 -15.31 5.89
CA GLY A 28 -8.55 -14.10 5.37
C GLY A 28 -8.23 -13.83 3.90
N ILE A 29 -6.95 -13.98 3.51
CA ILE A 29 -6.48 -13.82 2.12
C ILE A 29 -7.18 -14.84 1.22
N LYS A 30 -7.22 -16.10 1.64
CA LYS A 30 -7.91 -17.18 0.92
C LYS A 30 -9.40 -16.88 0.75
N ASP A 31 -10.09 -16.41 1.79
CA ASP A 31 -11.53 -16.13 1.71
C ASP A 31 -11.84 -15.00 0.74
N ALA A 32 -11.05 -13.92 0.80
CA ALA A 32 -11.14 -12.82 -0.14
C ALA A 32 -10.87 -13.28 -1.58
N ALA A 33 -9.87 -14.13 -1.78
CA ALA A 33 -9.52 -14.67 -3.10
C ALA A 33 -10.58 -15.62 -3.66
N LEU A 34 -11.17 -16.49 -2.83
CA LEU A 34 -12.29 -17.35 -3.22
C LEU A 34 -13.50 -16.51 -3.61
N TYR A 35 -13.83 -15.48 -2.81
CA TYR A 35 -14.91 -14.56 -3.15
C TYR A 35 -14.62 -13.86 -4.49
N SER A 36 -13.40 -13.35 -4.68
CA SER A 36 -12.98 -12.78 -5.96
C SER A 36 -13.19 -13.75 -7.13
N ALA A 37 -12.72 -14.99 -7.00
CA ALA A 37 -12.76 -16.01 -8.05
C ALA A 37 -14.18 -16.42 -8.46
N PHE A 38 -15.09 -16.58 -7.49
CA PHE A 38 -16.40 -17.21 -7.71
C PHE A 38 -17.58 -16.23 -7.69
N ASN A 39 -17.41 -15.06 -7.07
CA ASN A 39 -18.50 -14.11 -6.84
C ASN A 39 -18.33 -12.79 -7.61
N THR A 40 -17.23 -12.61 -8.34
CA THR A 40 -17.00 -11.40 -9.14
C THR A 40 -16.72 -11.73 -10.60
N LYS A 41 -17.09 -10.81 -11.49
CA LYS A 41 -16.80 -10.93 -12.93
C LYS A 41 -15.36 -10.54 -13.26
N THR A 42 -14.83 -9.55 -12.55
CA THR A 42 -13.51 -8.95 -12.81
C THR A 42 -12.37 -9.70 -12.14
N LYS A 43 -12.66 -10.54 -11.13
CA LYS A 43 -11.69 -11.35 -10.38
C LYS A 43 -10.51 -10.50 -9.87
N PRO A 44 -10.77 -9.47 -9.04
CA PRO A 44 -9.72 -8.60 -8.53
C PRO A 44 -8.66 -9.39 -7.76
N GLN A 45 -7.40 -9.01 -7.92
CA GLN A 45 -6.29 -9.60 -7.17
C GLN A 45 -6.34 -9.17 -5.70
N ILE A 46 -5.92 -10.07 -4.83
CA ILE A 46 -5.74 -9.85 -3.40
C ILE A 46 -4.23 -9.76 -3.17
N LEU A 47 -3.74 -8.52 -3.08
CA LEU A 47 -2.33 -8.23 -2.90
C LEU A 47 -2.10 -7.72 -1.48
N ILE A 48 -1.23 -8.40 -0.74
CA ILE A 48 -0.95 -8.07 0.66
C ILE A 48 0.32 -7.25 0.72
N GLU A 49 0.23 -6.12 1.38
CA GLU A 49 1.35 -5.21 1.59
C GLU A 49 2.06 -5.55 2.89
N ASN A 50 3.39 -5.50 2.88
CA ASN A 50 4.19 -5.61 4.09
C ASN A 50 3.89 -4.41 5.00
N PRO A 51 3.48 -4.59 6.27
CA PRO A 51 3.18 -3.47 7.17
C PRO A 51 4.35 -2.51 7.42
N MET A 52 4.01 -1.24 7.69
CA MET A 52 4.93 -0.09 7.81
C MET A 52 6.00 -0.19 8.89
N SER A 53 5.78 -0.98 9.94
CA SER A 53 6.68 -1.06 11.09
C SER A 53 7.17 -2.49 11.34
N PRO A 54 8.46 -2.70 11.63
CA PRO A 54 9.03 -4.03 11.94
C PRO A 54 8.44 -4.70 13.19
N ASN A 55 7.76 -3.94 14.05
CA ASN A 55 7.07 -4.49 15.22
C ASN A 55 5.63 -4.93 14.92
N MET A 56 5.14 -4.73 13.69
CA MET A 56 3.85 -5.22 13.26
C MET A 56 4.01 -6.64 12.70
N SER A 57 3.04 -7.49 12.98
CA SER A 57 3.00 -8.84 12.42
C SER A 57 2.99 -8.81 10.90
N LEU A 58 3.71 -9.73 10.26
CA LEU A 58 3.89 -9.83 8.80
C LEU A 58 4.68 -8.67 8.18
N SER A 59 5.28 -7.77 8.97
CA SER A 59 6.24 -6.77 8.46
C SER A 59 7.52 -7.42 7.96
N ASP A 60 7.91 -8.55 8.54
CA ASP A 60 9.05 -9.32 8.10
C ASP A 60 8.75 -10.07 6.78
N PRO A 61 9.69 -10.11 5.83
CA PRO A 61 9.48 -10.76 4.54
C PRO A 61 9.13 -12.25 4.62
N GLN A 62 9.62 -12.95 5.65
CA GLN A 62 9.44 -14.39 5.78
C GLN A 62 8.01 -14.70 6.22
N GLY A 63 7.51 -14.05 7.27
CA GLY A 63 6.15 -14.20 7.79
C GLY A 63 5.11 -13.84 6.73
N LEU A 64 5.31 -12.72 6.00
CA LEU A 64 4.42 -12.36 4.90
C LEU A 64 4.45 -13.39 3.77
N SER A 65 5.64 -13.85 3.37
CA SER A 65 5.79 -14.87 2.32
C SER A 65 5.10 -16.18 2.70
N GLU A 66 5.21 -16.58 3.96
CA GLU A 66 4.55 -17.76 4.50
C GLU A 66 3.03 -17.62 4.45
N ALA A 67 2.49 -16.50 4.94
CA ALA A 67 1.06 -16.22 4.90
C ALA A 67 0.49 -16.30 3.47
N VAL A 68 1.17 -15.67 2.50
CA VAL A 68 0.76 -15.67 1.09
C VAL A 68 0.84 -17.06 0.46
N LYS A 69 1.91 -17.82 0.72
CA LYS A 69 2.05 -19.20 0.21
C LYS A 69 0.96 -20.10 0.79
N LYS A 70 0.71 -20.01 2.09
CA LYS A 70 -0.32 -20.80 2.76
C LYS A 70 -1.72 -20.44 2.27
N ALA A 71 -2.00 -19.16 2.06
CA ALA A 71 -3.26 -18.72 1.44
C ALA A 71 -3.47 -19.34 0.05
N ARG A 72 -2.42 -19.41 -0.78
CA ARG A 72 -2.47 -20.05 -2.10
C ARG A 72 -2.77 -21.54 -1.98
N GLU A 73 -2.14 -22.25 -1.04
CA GLU A 73 -2.39 -23.68 -0.80
C GLU A 73 -3.84 -23.93 -0.36
N MET A 74 -4.32 -23.20 0.64
CA MET A 74 -5.71 -23.29 1.12
C MET A 74 -6.71 -22.95 0.01
N PHE A 75 -6.41 -21.94 -0.82
CA PHE A 75 -7.24 -21.59 -1.95
C PHE A 75 -7.37 -22.75 -2.94
N VAL A 76 -6.26 -23.44 -3.25
CA VAL A 76 -6.27 -24.58 -4.17
C VAL A 76 -7.19 -25.68 -3.66
N GLU A 77 -7.08 -26.03 -2.38
CA GLU A 77 -7.91 -27.06 -1.76
C GLU A 77 -9.40 -26.72 -1.80
N ASP A 78 -9.76 -25.48 -1.46
CA ASP A 78 -11.15 -25.04 -1.41
C ASP A 78 -11.75 -24.81 -2.80
N ALA A 79 -10.95 -24.34 -3.76
CA ALA A 79 -11.36 -24.24 -5.15
C ALA A 79 -11.60 -25.62 -5.79
N MET A 80 -10.79 -26.62 -5.44
CA MET A 80 -11.01 -28.01 -5.86
C MET A 80 -12.32 -28.58 -5.29
N LYS A 81 -12.66 -28.29 -4.02
CA LYS A 81 -13.95 -28.66 -3.42
C LYS A 81 -15.14 -28.03 -4.16
N ARG A 82 -14.91 -26.93 -4.90
CA ARG A 82 -15.90 -26.24 -5.74
C ARG A 82 -15.87 -26.70 -7.21
N GLY A 83 -15.14 -27.76 -7.53
CA GLY A 83 -15.15 -28.41 -8.83
C GLY A 83 -14.04 -27.97 -9.80
N MET A 84 -13.10 -27.12 -9.38
CA MET A 84 -11.92 -26.82 -10.21
C MET A 84 -10.96 -28.01 -10.26
N SER A 85 -10.24 -28.14 -11.38
CA SER A 85 -9.06 -29.01 -11.41
C SER A 85 -7.94 -28.44 -10.53
N ARG A 86 -7.04 -29.31 -10.04
CA ARG A 86 -5.89 -28.86 -9.23
C ARG A 86 -5.01 -27.86 -9.99
N GLU A 87 -4.77 -28.11 -11.28
CA GLU A 87 -3.94 -27.25 -12.12
C GLU A 87 -4.59 -25.88 -12.36
N GLU A 88 -5.90 -25.86 -12.63
CA GLU A 88 -6.66 -24.62 -12.76
C GLU A 88 -6.68 -23.82 -11.46
N ALA A 89 -6.96 -24.48 -10.34
CA ALA A 89 -6.98 -23.88 -9.02
C ALA A 89 -5.61 -23.31 -8.65
N PHE A 90 -4.52 -24.04 -8.93
CA PHE A 90 -3.16 -23.60 -8.68
C PHE A 90 -2.81 -22.38 -9.53
N ARG A 91 -3.06 -22.40 -10.84
CA ARG A 91 -2.81 -21.24 -11.70
C ARG A 91 -3.58 -20.02 -11.22
N LEU A 92 -4.87 -20.20 -10.90
CA LEU A 92 -5.72 -19.13 -10.42
C LEU A 92 -5.25 -18.57 -9.06
N SER A 93 -4.73 -19.41 -8.17
CA SER A 93 -4.16 -18.94 -6.90
C SER A 93 -2.92 -18.07 -7.11
N GLN A 94 -2.05 -18.44 -8.08
CA GLN A 94 -0.89 -17.63 -8.44
C GLN A 94 -1.30 -16.30 -9.07
N ASP A 95 -2.40 -16.27 -9.83
CA ASP A 95 -2.89 -15.06 -10.49
C ASP A 95 -3.57 -14.09 -9.53
N LEU A 96 -4.38 -14.60 -8.59
CA LEU A 96 -5.17 -13.78 -7.68
C LEU A 96 -4.43 -13.33 -6.44
N ILE A 97 -3.54 -14.15 -5.89
CA ILE A 97 -2.96 -13.91 -4.56
C ILE A 97 -1.49 -13.54 -4.72
N GLY A 98 -1.06 -12.43 -4.11
CA GLY A 98 0.35 -12.02 -4.14
C GLY A 98 0.69 -10.93 -3.14
N ILE A 99 1.86 -10.34 -3.34
CA ILE A 99 2.40 -9.25 -2.52
C ILE A 99 2.38 -7.95 -3.30
N ASN A 100 1.94 -6.88 -2.63
CA ASN A 100 2.17 -5.50 -3.01
C ASN A 100 3.39 -5.01 -2.23
N LEU A 101 4.58 -5.03 -2.82
CA LEU A 101 5.80 -4.73 -2.08
C LEU A 101 5.92 -3.22 -1.86
N ASP A 102 5.86 -2.75 -0.62
CA ASP A 102 6.22 -1.38 -0.26
C ASP A 102 7.70 -1.30 0.15
N THR A 103 8.46 -0.48 -0.60
CA THR A 103 9.90 -0.31 -0.37
C THR A 103 10.25 0.55 0.83
N GLY A 104 9.43 1.56 1.14
CA GLY A 104 9.63 2.43 2.29
C GLY A 104 9.42 1.69 3.60
N HIS A 105 8.40 0.84 3.67
CA HIS A 105 8.13 -0.02 4.82
C HIS A 105 9.31 -0.95 5.12
N LEU A 106 9.98 -1.53 4.11
CA LEU A 106 11.20 -2.30 4.36
C LEU A 106 12.34 -1.43 4.89
N ASN A 107 12.45 -0.17 4.46
CA ASN A 107 13.52 0.72 4.92
C ASN A 107 13.43 1.01 6.42
N THR A 108 12.24 0.94 7.03
CA THR A 108 12.07 1.16 8.48
C THR A 108 12.75 0.09 9.33
N PHE A 109 13.19 -1.03 8.76
CA PHE A 109 14.05 -2.01 9.45
C PHE A 109 15.42 -1.43 9.85
N LYS A 110 15.90 -0.35 9.21
CA LYS A 110 17.20 0.28 9.52
C LYS A 110 17.32 0.81 10.96
N GLN A 111 16.21 1.11 11.61
CA GLN A 111 16.22 1.51 13.03
C GLN A 111 16.51 0.32 13.99
N TYR A 112 16.44 -0.92 13.52
CA TYR A 112 16.67 -2.12 14.31
C TYR A 112 18.02 -2.77 14.02
N GLU A 113 18.46 -3.59 14.96
CA GLU A 113 19.64 -4.45 14.78
C GLU A 113 19.28 -5.68 13.94
N ASN A 114 20.11 -5.98 12.94
CA ASN A 114 20.05 -7.21 12.17
C ASN A 114 20.54 -8.38 13.04
N PRO A 115 19.67 -9.34 13.40
CA PRO A 115 20.01 -10.41 14.32
C PRO A 115 21.08 -11.35 13.77
N GLN A 116 21.31 -11.37 12.46
CA GLN A 116 22.36 -12.19 11.84
C GLN A 116 23.75 -11.58 11.99
N THR A 117 23.85 -10.26 12.14
CA THR A 117 25.14 -9.54 12.13
C THR A 117 25.43 -8.78 13.42
N GLY A 118 24.43 -8.54 14.26
CA GLY A 118 24.54 -7.70 15.45
C GLY A 118 24.81 -6.22 15.14
N LYS A 119 24.45 -5.76 13.94
CA LYS A 119 24.61 -4.38 13.47
C LYS A 119 23.28 -3.87 12.90
N PRO A 120 23.04 -2.55 12.84
CA PRO A 120 21.85 -2.02 12.17
C PRO A 120 21.71 -2.55 10.75
N TYR A 121 20.47 -2.75 10.30
CA TYR A 121 20.22 -3.13 8.91
C TYR A 121 20.80 -2.10 7.93
N GLU A 122 21.42 -2.58 6.85
CA GLU A 122 21.99 -1.75 5.79
C GLU A 122 21.20 -1.91 4.49
N ASP A 123 21.42 -1.03 3.50
CA ASP A 123 20.73 -1.08 2.20
C ASP A 123 20.77 -2.47 1.54
N LYS A 124 21.88 -3.18 1.66
CA LYS A 124 22.03 -4.54 1.12
C LYS A 124 21.02 -5.51 1.75
N ASP A 125 20.72 -5.34 3.04
CA ASP A 125 19.82 -6.21 3.76
C ASP A 125 18.38 -5.92 3.33
N ILE A 126 18.02 -4.64 3.18
CA ILE A 126 16.71 -4.20 2.67
C ILE A 126 16.47 -4.73 1.25
N VAL A 127 17.50 -4.70 0.39
CA VAL A 127 17.43 -5.28 -0.95
C VAL A 127 17.25 -6.80 -0.89
N ASN A 128 18.01 -7.49 -0.04
CA ASN A 128 17.89 -8.94 0.15
C ASN A 128 16.50 -9.35 0.65
N MET A 129 15.92 -8.56 1.57
CA MET A 129 14.55 -8.73 2.05
C MET A 129 13.54 -8.68 0.91
N ALA A 130 13.60 -7.65 0.06
CA ALA A 130 12.75 -7.54 -1.11
C ALA A 130 12.93 -8.72 -2.09
N MET A 131 14.18 -9.07 -2.37
CA MET A 131 14.52 -10.18 -3.28
C MET A 131 14.03 -11.55 -2.78
N SER A 132 13.93 -11.75 -1.47
CA SER A 132 13.42 -12.99 -0.88
C SER A 132 11.94 -13.25 -1.21
N MET A 133 11.18 -12.20 -1.53
CA MET A 133 9.76 -12.25 -1.84
C MET A 133 9.45 -12.30 -3.35
N LYS A 134 10.47 -12.25 -4.21
CA LYS A 134 10.35 -11.98 -5.65
C LYS A 134 9.25 -12.77 -6.39
N ASP A 135 9.06 -14.06 -6.08
CA ASP A 135 8.11 -14.94 -6.77
C ASP A 135 6.64 -14.72 -6.33
N LEU A 136 6.44 -13.89 -5.31
CA LEU A 136 5.14 -13.54 -4.76
C LEU A 136 4.71 -12.12 -5.16
N ILE A 137 5.64 -11.27 -5.60
CA ILE A 137 5.39 -9.87 -5.91
C ILE A 137 4.55 -9.76 -7.18
N LYS A 138 3.45 -9.00 -7.08
CA LYS A 138 2.53 -8.69 -8.19
C LYS A 138 2.37 -7.21 -8.45
N ARG A 139 2.81 -6.36 -7.52
CA ARG A 139 2.81 -4.90 -7.63
C ARG A 139 3.88 -4.31 -6.70
N TYR A 140 4.31 -3.11 -7.02
CA TYR A 140 5.15 -2.28 -6.15
C TYR A 140 4.37 -1.08 -5.62
N HIS A 141 4.56 -0.77 -4.35
CA HIS A 141 4.45 0.57 -3.80
C HIS A 141 5.86 1.14 -3.62
N LEU A 142 6.13 2.22 -4.34
CA LEU A 142 7.42 2.91 -4.32
C LEU A 142 7.27 4.16 -3.47
N SER A 143 7.88 4.12 -2.30
CA SER A 143 7.94 5.19 -1.31
C SER A 143 9.38 5.33 -0.79
N ASP A 144 9.70 6.47 -0.20
CA ASP A 144 11.01 6.76 0.39
C ASP A 144 10.86 7.33 1.80
N ASN A 145 11.83 7.08 2.67
CA ASN A 145 11.85 7.60 4.04
C ASN A 145 13.27 7.57 4.63
N MET A 146 13.43 8.02 5.87
CA MET A 146 14.76 8.14 6.51
C MET A 146 15.24 6.84 7.17
N GLY A 147 14.42 5.80 7.23
CA GLY A 147 14.75 4.47 7.79
C GLY A 147 14.28 4.23 9.22
N ASP A 148 13.62 5.21 9.83
CA ASP A 148 13.09 5.15 11.20
C ASP A 148 11.56 5.22 11.24
N ILE A 149 10.96 6.08 10.43
CA ILE A 149 9.52 6.24 10.31
C ILE A 149 9.09 6.15 8.85
N ASP A 150 7.87 5.67 8.65
CA ASP A 150 7.27 5.69 7.33
C ASP A 150 6.74 7.11 7.01
N ALA A 151 7.38 7.76 6.03
CA ALA A 151 7.21 9.18 5.75
C ALA A 151 6.70 9.47 4.33
N HIS A 152 6.64 8.47 3.45
CA HIS A 152 6.23 8.59 2.05
C HIS A 152 6.85 9.80 1.33
N LEU A 153 8.16 10.03 1.51
CA LEU A 153 8.89 11.08 0.82
C LEU A 153 8.93 10.82 -0.70
N PRO A 154 9.07 11.87 -1.52
CA PRO A 154 9.42 11.69 -2.93
C PRO A 154 10.68 10.83 -3.09
N LEU A 155 10.69 9.95 -4.10
CA LEU A 155 11.80 9.02 -4.30
C LEU A 155 13.12 9.77 -4.50
N GLY A 156 14.16 9.33 -3.79
CA GLY A 156 15.49 9.94 -3.77
C GLY A 156 15.66 11.05 -2.74
N GLN A 157 14.65 11.35 -1.92
CA GLN A 157 14.75 12.33 -0.82
C GLN A 157 14.98 11.68 0.54
N GLY A 158 14.87 10.35 0.64
CA GLY A 158 15.21 9.60 1.84
C GLY A 158 16.44 8.73 1.64
N THR A 159 16.46 7.61 2.35
CA THR A 159 17.54 6.62 2.33
C THR A 159 17.06 5.27 1.83
N THR A 160 15.80 5.13 1.39
CA THR A 160 15.29 3.86 0.87
C THR A 160 16.03 3.50 -0.42
N PRO A 161 16.60 2.28 -0.54
CA PRO A 161 17.28 1.85 -1.76
C PRO A 161 16.28 1.47 -2.87
N THR A 162 15.22 2.25 -3.08
CA THR A 162 14.07 1.96 -3.95
C THR A 162 14.49 1.63 -5.37
N LYS A 163 15.35 2.47 -5.97
CA LYS A 163 15.82 2.22 -7.34
C LYS A 163 16.59 0.91 -7.45
N LYS A 164 17.44 0.62 -6.46
CA LYS A 164 18.24 -0.61 -6.45
C LYS A 164 17.35 -1.85 -6.29
N ILE A 165 16.37 -1.81 -5.38
CA ILE A 165 15.36 -2.87 -5.22
C ILE A 165 14.64 -3.12 -6.55
N TYR A 166 14.13 -2.05 -7.16
CA TYR A 166 13.39 -2.14 -8.42
C TYR A 166 14.25 -2.69 -9.56
N ASP A 167 15.48 -2.19 -9.73
CA ASP A 167 16.39 -2.65 -10.78
C ASP A 167 16.77 -4.13 -10.60
N GLU A 168 17.04 -4.58 -9.37
CA GLU A 168 17.39 -5.98 -9.08
C GLU A 168 16.21 -6.93 -9.30
N LEU A 169 15.01 -6.56 -8.84
CA LEU A 169 13.79 -7.36 -9.07
C LEU A 169 13.43 -7.42 -10.56
N LYS A 170 13.58 -6.30 -11.29
CA LYS A 170 13.39 -6.26 -12.73
C LYS A 170 14.40 -7.13 -13.47
N ALA A 171 15.68 -7.10 -13.06
CA ALA A 171 16.72 -7.97 -13.61
C ALA A 171 16.43 -9.46 -13.34
N ALA A 172 15.74 -9.77 -12.24
CA ALA A 172 15.23 -11.12 -11.93
C ALA A 172 13.94 -11.50 -12.68
N GLY A 173 13.43 -10.63 -13.56
CA GLY A 173 12.23 -10.88 -14.37
C GLY A 173 10.92 -10.42 -13.73
N ILE A 174 10.97 -9.71 -12.60
CA ILE A 174 9.78 -9.18 -11.93
C ILE A 174 9.47 -7.78 -12.48
N ASP A 175 8.84 -7.72 -13.65
CA ASP A 175 8.38 -6.48 -14.28
C ASP A 175 6.87 -6.32 -14.10
N VAL A 176 6.48 -5.90 -12.90
CA VAL A 176 5.07 -5.71 -12.51
C VAL A 176 4.74 -4.23 -12.33
N PRO A 177 3.46 -3.83 -12.36
CA PRO A 177 3.07 -2.43 -12.18
C PRO A 177 3.61 -1.85 -10.87
N ALA A 178 4.02 -0.59 -10.92
CA ALA A 178 4.43 0.19 -9.76
C ALA A 178 3.47 1.35 -9.54
N ILE A 179 3.14 1.61 -8.27
CA ILE A 179 2.44 2.79 -7.79
C ILE A 179 3.45 3.59 -6.98
N MET A 180 3.57 4.89 -7.24
CA MET A 180 4.36 5.77 -6.39
C MET A 180 3.49 6.23 -5.23
N GLU A 181 3.81 5.79 -4.02
CA GLU A 181 3.09 6.16 -2.81
C GLU A 181 3.86 7.26 -2.10
N VAL A 182 3.83 8.44 -2.70
CA VAL A 182 4.59 9.61 -2.25
C VAL A 182 3.66 10.75 -1.87
N PHE A 183 4.02 11.49 -0.83
CA PHE A 183 3.30 12.68 -0.40
C PHE A 183 3.38 13.76 -1.49
N GLY A 184 2.23 14.37 -1.82
CA GLY A 184 2.23 15.60 -2.63
C GLY A 184 2.78 16.74 -1.78
N GLY A 185 3.78 17.46 -2.27
CA GLY A 185 4.57 18.41 -1.48
C GLY A 185 3.78 19.46 -0.71
N VAL A 186 4.45 20.13 0.23
CA VAL A 186 3.89 21.21 1.06
C VAL A 186 3.11 22.21 0.18
N GLY A 187 1.81 22.34 0.43
CA GLY A 187 0.90 23.15 -0.40
C GLY A 187 0.02 22.37 -1.39
N GLY A 188 0.03 21.04 -1.35
CA GLY A 188 -0.76 20.20 -2.26
C GLY A 188 -0.15 20.12 -3.67
N LEU A 189 1.13 20.48 -3.82
CA LEU A 189 1.77 20.53 -5.12
C LEU A 189 2.36 19.16 -5.52
N GLU A 190 1.99 18.76 -6.72
CA GLU A 190 2.34 17.61 -7.56
C GLU A 190 3.85 17.33 -7.73
N THR A 191 4.70 18.17 -7.12
CA THR A 191 6.17 18.09 -7.09
C THR A 191 6.72 16.71 -6.75
N GLY A 192 6.14 16.03 -5.75
CA GLY A 192 6.68 14.76 -5.25
C GLY A 192 6.64 13.64 -6.30
N MET A 193 5.58 13.55 -7.08
CA MET A 193 5.47 12.57 -8.17
C MET A 193 6.44 12.89 -9.32
N ILE A 194 6.57 14.16 -9.70
CA ILE A 194 7.51 14.57 -10.76
C ILE A 194 8.95 14.28 -10.36
N GLN A 195 9.32 14.62 -9.12
CA GLN A 195 10.64 14.33 -8.56
C GLN A 195 10.92 12.83 -8.53
N SER A 196 9.92 12.03 -8.15
CA SER A 196 10.02 10.57 -8.13
C SER A 196 10.22 9.98 -9.54
N TYR A 197 9.49 10.48 -10.54
CA TYR A 197 9.70 10.10 -11.94
C TYR A 197 11.10 10.48 -12.44
N GLN A 198 11.60 11.66 -12.08
CA GLN A 198 12.96 12.08 -12.40
C GLN A 198 14.01 11.15 -11.77
N TYR A 199 13.84 10.80 -10.49
CA TYR A 199 14.71 9.85 -9.79
C TYR A 199 14.73 8.47 -10.45
N MET A 200 13.57 7.99 -10.91
CA MET A 200 13.45 6.72 -11.64
C MET A 200 13.94 6.79 -13.10
N ASN A 201 14.48 7.95 -13.53
CA ASN A 201 14.88 8.22 -14.90
C ASN A 201 13.74 7.92 -15.92
N ALA A 202 12.49 8.14 -15.49
CA ALA A 202 11.35 7.99 -16.36
C ALA A 202 11.41 9.09 -17.43
N PRO A 203 11.20 8.76 -18.72
CA PRO A 203 11.20 9.77 -19.76
C PRO A 203 9.94 10.62 -19.64
N ILE A 204 10.04 11.73 -18.90
CA ILE A 204 9.00 12.76 -18.85
C ILE A 204 9.15 13.57 -20.15
N TYR A 205 8.55 13.09 -21.24
CA TYR A 205 8.54 13.83 -22.49
C TYR A 205 7.61 15.05 -22.37
N GLY A 206 8.20 16.24 -22.55
CA GLY A 206 7.49 17.42 -22.99
C GLY A 206 7.33 18.50 -21.92
N ALA A 207 7.42 19.74 -22.39
CA ALA A 207 6.88 20.91 -21.73
C ALA A 207 5.35 20.78 -21.61
N VAL A 208 4.88 19.89 -20.74
CA VAL A 208 3.55 20.02 -20.15
C VAL A 208 3.68 21.18 -19.16
N PRO A 209 3.15 22.39 -19.46
CA PRO A 209 3.03 23.41 -18.43
C PRO A 209 2.38 22.77 -17.21
N TYR A 210 2.78 23.20 -16.01
CA TYR A 210 2.29 22.69 -14.72
C TYR A 210 0.75 22.50 -14.68
N THR A 211 0.02 23.28 -15.48
CA THR A 211 -1.44 23.25 -15.67
C THR A 211 -1.97 22.13 -16.57
N SER A 212 -1.12 21.23 -17.08
CA SER A 212 -1.48 20.19 -18.07
C SER A 212 -1.02 18.79 -17.70
N ILE A 213 -0.50 18.62 -16.48
CA ILE A 213 -0.34 17.30 -15.89
C ILE A 213 -1.76 16.70 -15.76
N PRO A 214 -2.03 15.51 -16.34
CA PRO A 214 -3.34 14.88 -16.25
C PRO A 214 -3.79 14.82 -14.79
N THR A 215 -5.07 15.06 -14.52
CA THR A 215 -5.63 15.10 -13.15
C THR A 215 -5.24 13.90 -12.28
N TYR A 216 -4.94 12.75 -12.89
CA TYR A 216 -4.43 11.57 -12.18
C TYR A 216 -3.04 11.74 -11.54
N ALA A 217 -2.18 12.58 -12.15
CA ALA A 217 -0.91 13.04 -11.58
C ALA A 217 -1.06 14.40 -10.88
N ALA A 218 -2.27 14.93 -10.77
CA ALA A 218 -2.59 16.18 -10.07
C ALA A 218 -3.08 15.96 -8.62
N HIS A 219 -3.43 14.73 -8.25
CA HIS A 219 -4.05 14.43 -6.96
C HIS A 219 -3.07 13.68 -6.05
N PRO A 220 -2.65 14.26 -4.91
CA PRO A 220 -1.89 13.51 -3.92
C PRO A 220 -2.68 12.30 -3.43
N TYR A 221 -1.98 11.22 -3.11
CA TYR A 221 -2.54 9.98 -2.57
C TYR A 221 -3.50 10.24 -1.38
N SER A 222 -3.16 11.18 -0.49
CA SER A 222 -3.99 11.60 0.64
C SER A 222 -5.37 12.14 0.24
N SER A 223 -5.49 12.78 -0.92
CA SER A 223 -6.76 13.27 -1.46
C SER A 223 -7.59 12.22 -2.20
N ILE A 224 -7.00 11.08 -2.55
CA ILE A 224 -7.70 9.93 -3.17
C ILE A 224 -8.18 8.94 -2.11
N VAL A 225 -7.37 8.69 -1.07
CA VAL A 225 -7.66 7.73 0.00
C VAL A 225 -8.52 8.32 1.12
N GLY A 226 -8.66 9.65 1.17
CA GLY A 226 -9.48 10.32 2.19
C GLY A 226 -8.86 10.29 3.59
N ASP A 227 -7.56 10.00 3.70
CA ASP A 227 -6.85 10.03 4.97
C ASP A 227 -6.48 11.48 5.35
N TYR A 228 -7.43 12.15 5.99
CA TYR A 228 -7.24 13.49 6.55
C TYR A 228 -6.61 13.47 7.96
N SER A 229 -6.27 12.29 8.50
CA SER A 229 -5.82 12.18 9.90
C SER A 229 -4.46 12.83 10.14
N ALA A 230 -3.55 12.76 9.14
CA ALA A 230 -2.23 13.39 9.18
C ALA A 230 -2.30 14.93 9.27
N TYR A 231 -3.36 15.56 8.76
CA TYR A 231 -3.52 17.01 8.79
C TYR A 231 -3.93 17.55 10.18
N SER A 232 -4.53 16.71 11.02
CA SER A 232 -5.02 17.14 12.34
C SER A 232 -3.91 17.38 13.37
N ASN A 233 -2.78 16.67 13.23
CA ASN A 233 -1.65 16.73 14.16
C ASN A 233 -0.56 17.74 13.77
N LEU A 234 -0.57 18.28 12.54
CA LEU A 234 0.38 19.31 12.10
C LEU A 234 -0.03 20.74 12.49
N GLY A 235 -1.09 20.90 13.29
CA GLY A 235 -1.56 22.22 13.73
C GLY A 235 -2.18 23.07 12.61
N LEU A 236 -2.38 22.51 11.42
CA LEU A 236 -3.02 23.15 10.26
C LEU A 236 -4.55 23.19 10.41
N LYS A 237 -5.03 23.49 11.63
CA LYS A 237 -6.46 23.73 11.86
C LYS A 237 -6.86 25.02 11.16
N ASN A 238 -7.70 24.87 10.14
CA ASN A 238 -8.61 25.87 9.58
C ASN A 238 -8.08 26.90 8.58
N ASP A 239 -6.77 27.03 8.34
CA ASP A 239 -6.27 28.14 7.50
C ASP A 239 -5.84 27.73 6.07
N PHE A 240 -5.84 26.43 5.74
CA PHE A 240 -5.35 25.99 4.42
C PHE A 240 -6.44 25.87 3.34
N LEU A 241 -7.71 25.98 3.70
CA LEU A 241 -8.83 25.98 2.76
C LEU A 241 -9.52 27.33 2.83
N GLY A 242 -9.01 28.29 2.04
CA GLY A 242 -9.79 29.44 1.64
C GLY A 242 -10.98 28.93 0.80
N TYR A 243 -12.09 28.62 1.45
CA TYR A 243 -13.32 28.18 0.79
C TYR A 243 -13.85 29.33 -0.07
N GLY A 244 -13.45 29.36 -1.34
CA GLY A 244 -14.00 30.20 -2.39
C GLY A 244 -15.41 29.75 -2.78
N GLY A 245 -16.38 29.94 -1.87
CA GLY A 245 -17.80 29.65 -2.10
C GLY A 245 -18.16 28.17 -2.29
N PHE A 246 -19.46 27.88 -2.35
CA PHE A 246 -20.01 26.53 -2.52
C PHE A 246 -19.54 25.81 -3.79
N SER A 247 -19.04 26.56 -4.79
CA SER A 247 -18.43 26.03 -6.01
C SER A 247 -17.06 25.37 -5.80
N GLY A 248 -16.37 25.66 -4.69
CA GLY A 248 -15.07 25.06 -4.36
C GLY A 248 -15.15 23.82 -3.47
N LEU A 249 -16.35 23.36 -3.11
CA LEU A 249 -16.51 22.13 -2.35
C LEU A 249 -16.21 20.92 -3.23
N PHE A 250 -15.75 19.83 -2.60
CA PHE A 250 -15.65 18.56 -3.31
C PHE A 250 -17.05 18.09 -3.77
N PRO A 251 -17.16 17.34 -4.87
CA PRO A 251 -18.43 16.79 -5.35
C PRO A 251 -19.14 15.93 -4.29
N ALA A 252 -18.37 15.22 -3.47
CA ALA A 252 -18.88 14.43 -2.35
C ALA A 252 -19.53 15.29 -1.23
N LEU A 253 -19.25 16.60 -1.20
CA LEU A 253 -19.76 17.58 -0.24
C LEU A 253 -20.70 18.61 -0.88
N GLY A 254 -21.17 18.35 -2.11
CA GLY A 254 -22.15 19.22 -2.80
C GLY A 254 -21.55 20.31 -3.69
N GLY A 255 -20.25 20.28 -3.99
CA GLY A 255 -19.67 21.17 -5.01
C GLY A 255 -19.92 20.69 -6.44
N GLY A 256 -20.19 21.62 -7.36
CA GLY A 256 -20.60 21.29 -8.72
C GLY A 256 -19.44 21.24 -9.72
N TYR A 257 -19.34 20.17 -10.50
CA TYR A 257 -18.67 20.20 -11.81
C TYR A 257 -19.60 20.94 -12.79
N MET A 258 -19.27 22.18 -13.17
CA MET A 258 -20.04 22.92 -14.16
C MET A 258 -19.48 22.71 -15.57
N SER A 259 -20.27 22.06 -16.43
CA SER A 259 -20.15 22.12 -17.88
C SER A 259 -20.90 23.35 -18.41
N GLU A 260 -20.41 23.98 -19.49
CA GLU A 260 -20.92 25.23 -20.07
C GLU A 260 -22.39 25.21 -20.53
N GLY A 261 -23.05 24.05 -20.53
CA GLY A 261 -24.42 23.86 -21.01
C GLY A 261 -25.57 24.13 -20.03
N ASP A 262 -25.31 24.23 -18.72
CA ASP A 262 -26.38 24.17 -17.70
C ASP A 262 -26.64 25.49 -16.93
N LYS A 263 -26.53 26.64 -17.60
CA LYS A 263 -26.77 27.96 -16.98
C LYS A 263 -28.25 28.27 -16.66
N ASN A 264 -29.21 27.44 -17.06
CA ASN A 264 -30.65 27.75 -16.94
C ASN A 264 -31.49 26.74 -16.12
N LYS A 265 -30.88 25.90 -15.28
CA LYS A 265 -31.63 24.96 -14.41
C LYS A 265 -31.35 25.11 -12.92
N GLN A 266 -31.13 26.34 -12.45
CA GLN A 266 -31.13 26.64 -11.02
C GLN A 266 -32.49 27.23 -10.61
N GLY A 267 -33.39 26.35 -10.18
CA GLY A 267 -34.59 26.70 -9.45
C GLY A 267 -34.64 25.93 -8.14
N PHE A 268 -33.92 26.37 -7.12
CA PHE A 268 -34.29 26.05 -5.74
C PHE A 268 -35.51 26.91 -5.40
N SER A 269 -36.71 26.37 -5.62
CA SER A 269 -37.95 26.95 -5.09
C SER A 269 -38.04 26.64 -3.60
N GLY A 270 -37.58 27.57 -2.78
CA GLY A 270 -37.70 27.51 -1.32
C GLY A 270 -38.02 28.88 -0.76
N VAL A 271 -39.15 29.46 -1.16
CA VAL A 271 -39.73 30.60 -0.45
C VAL A 271 -40.64 30.04 0.65
N PRO A 272 -40.51 30.47 1.92
CA PRO A 272 -41.43 30.05 2.98
C PRO A 272 -42.82 30.63 2.71
N MET A 273 -43.85 29.80 2.74
CA MET A 273 -45.24 30.29 2.79
C MET A 273 -45.58 30.64 4.24
N SER A 274 -46.23 31.80 4.42
CA SER A 274 -46.85 32.27 5.67
C SER A 274 -47.88 31.30 6.23
#